data_AF-C5DFS7-F1
#
_entry.id   AF-C5DFS7-F1
#
_cell.length_a   1.000
_cell.length_b   1.000
_cell.length_c   1.000
_cell.angle_alpha   90.00
_cell.angle_beta   90.00
_cell.angle_gamma   90.00
#
_symmetry.space_group_name_H-M   'P 1'
#
loop_
_entity.id
_entity.type
_entity.pdbx_description
1 polymer ?
#
loop_
_entity_poly.entity_id
_entity_poly.type
_entity_poly.pdbx_seq_one_letter_code
_entity_poly.pdbx_strand_id
1 'polypeptide(L)'
;MDRDKSITTFIGNVGSSLDYKPTAEELSDVCDQLLKEHTQMSSIGIAAAIKSITFYCLDKRLNGEIRQGCLECIKAVMNAEVWAILAEDLRAMLIQLRNKQISAAGRLKGSNTLTLRPTKGFSLQEDKVRNAWQENGGKRSIPLFYVVLAHIEHRNISSNLWWVTPGILNLMDDTTDLEGIKLQGVVLLRQFLTESIDLTDANHFDFANTGLFEIFDSSLKSLWYHFPPSTEPILTAKIWDLVFSTYIPLCKAQFAKDCASYDLHVSQFMSEILLQATLPRIAADYKDLTVQVLQYMDTIFDILGPKSVVHLQRVIFNIGEHIIRNAFITLFMPLVHQVLSTLTHLVSVCPEERIVAHKYDLLACALILSEKCRLEGTLDGRTSAHLRKFLQALQQNGCIWDTEERQKLTSMVAHSFELP
;
A
#
# COMPACT_ATOMS: atom_id res chain seq x y z
N MET A 1 -5.39 34.65 -31.98
CA MET A 1 -5.39 34.46 -30.52
C MET A 1 -4.15 33.67 -30.18
N ASP A 2 -3.23 34.30 -29.45
CA ASP A 2 -1.91 33.78 -29.12
C ASP A 2 -1.97 32.47 -28.32
N ARG A 3 -1.64 31.35 -28.94
CA ARG A 3 -1.61 30.02 -28.29
C ARG A 3 -0.33 29.84 -27.46
N ASP A 4 0.83 30.27 -27.96
CA ASP A 4 2.11 30.27 -27.22
C ASP A 4 2.08 31.02 -25.87
N LYS A 5 1.12 31.92 -25.66
CA LYS A 5 1.04 32.67 -24.39
C LYS A 5 0.55 31.81 -23.22
N SER A 6 -0.16 30.71 -23.42
CA SER A 6 -0.79 29.99 -22.30
C SER A 6 0.20 29.12 -21.50
N ILE A 7 1.00 28.24 -22.11
CA ILE A 7 2.02 27.43 -21.40
C ILE A 7 3.07 28.31 -20.72
N THR A 8 3.61 29.32 -21.41
CA THR A 8 4.63 30.20 -20.82
C THR A 8 4.05 31.04 -19.67
N THR A 9 2.80 31.50 -19.78
CA THR A 9 2.13 32.19 -18.67
C THR A 9 1.89 31.24 -17.50
N PHE A 10 1.47 30.00 -17.75
CA PHE A 10 1.31 28.98 -16.71
C PHE A 10 2.62 28.71 -15.97
N ILE A 11 3.71 28.46 -16.70
CA ILE A 11 5.06 28.28 -16.11
C ILE A 11 5.45 29.51 -15.29
N GLY A 12 5.22 30.72 -15.80
CA GLY A 12 5.47 31.97 -15.10
C GLY A 12 4.68 32.09 -13.80
N ASN A 13 3.38 31.77 -13.82
CA ASN A 13 2.52 31.80 -12.65
C ASN A 13 2.97 30.80 -11.59
N VAL A 14 3.26 29.55 -11.99
CA VAL A 14 3.78 28.50 -11.10
C VAL A 14 5.13 28.88 -10.49
N GLY A 15 6.01 29.52 -11.27
CA GLY A 15 7.31 29.99 -10.81
C GLY A 15 7.24 31.20 -9.86
N SER A 16 6.26 32.08 -10.06
CA SER A 16 6.09 33.31 -9.28
C SER A 16 5.49 33.10 -7.89
N SER A 17 4.77 31.99 -7.67
CA SER A 17 4.09 31.71 -6.41
C SER A 17 4.14 30.23 -6.05
N LEU A 18 4.63 29.94 -4.83
CA LEU A 18 4.59 28.59 -4.26
C LEU A 18 3.17 28.08 -4.05
N ASP A 19 2.23 28.99 -3.80
CA ASP A 19 0.82 28.74 -3.51
C ASP A 19 -0.09 28.83 -4.74
N TYR A 20 0.47 28.90 -5.95
CA TYR A 20 -0.32 28.90 -7.17
C TYR A 20 -1.18 27.64 -7.28
N LYS A 21 -2.49 27.83 -7.48
CA LYS A 21 -3.49 26.76 -7.55
C LYS A 21 -4.26 26.88 -8.87
N PRO A 22 -3.82 26.16 -9.92
CA PRO A 22 -4.53 26.19 -11.19
C PRO A 22 -5.88 25.49 -11.09
N THR A 23 -6.77 25.84 -12.01
CA THR A 23 -8.05 25.14 -12.17
C THR A 23 -7.85 23.82 -12.92
N ALA A 24 -8.83 22.92 -12.85
CA ALA A 24 -8.79 21.66 -13.61
C ALA A 24 -8.78 21.91 -15.13
N GLU A 25 -9.56 22.88 -15.60
CA GLU A 25 -9.61 23.30 -17.00
C GLU A 25 -8.25 23.85 -17.46
N GLU A 26 -7.63 24.71 -16.66
CA GLU A 26 -6.32 25.27 -16.96
C GLU A 26 -5.24 24.18 -17.07
N LEU A 27 -5.22 23.19 -16.17
CA LEU A 27 -4.28 22.07 -16.25
C LEU A 27 -4.52 21.21 -17.51
N SER A 28 -5.79 20.97 -17.85
CA SER A 28 -6.15 20.22 -19.05
C SER A 28 -5.72 20.95 -20.32
N ASP A 29 -5.98 22.25 -20.40
CA ASP A 29 -5.60 23.09 -21.53
C ASP A 29 -4.08 23.14 -21.73
N VAL A 30 -3.33 23.26 -20.63
CA VAL A 30 -1.85 23.23 -20.67
C VAL A 30 -1.33 21.87 -21.14
N CYS A 31 -1.94 20.77 -20.70
CA CYS A 31 -1.57 19.43 -21.17
C CYS A 31 -1.86 19.24 -22.67
N ASP A 32 -3.06 19.62 -23.11
CA ASP A 32 -3.46 19.55 -24.53
C ASP A 32 -2.57 20.39 -25.44
N GLN A 33 -2.17 21.56 -24.96
CA GLN A 33 -1.26 22.42 -25.68
C GLN A 33 0.15 21.81 -25.75
N LEU A 34 0.66 21.28 -24.63
CA LEU A 34 1.98 20.65 -24.60
C LEU A 34 2.03 19.46 -25.57
N LEU A 35 0.98 18.65 -25.61
CA LEU A 35 0.86 17.54 -26.57
C LEU A 35 0.89 18.00 -28.02
N LYS A 36 0.27 19.14 -28.36
CA LYS A 36 0.26 19.68 -29.73
C LYS A 36 1.59 20.31 -30.13
N GLU A 37 2.26 20.98 -29.19
CA GLU A 37 3.39 21.86 -29.49
C GLU A 37 4.76 21.27 -29.13
N HIS A 38 4.83 20.14 -28.40
CA HIS A 38 6.11 19.56 -27.94
C HIS A 38 7.14 19.33 -29.05
N THR A 39 6.71 18.99 -30.27
CA THR A 39 7.63 18.78 -31.41
C THR A 39 8.36 20.04 -31.86
N GLN A 40 7.86 21.22 -31.50
CA GLN A 40 8.41 22.53 -31.84
C GLN A 40 9.15 23.18 -30.66
N MET A 41 9.03 22.61 -29.46
CA MET A 41 9.66 23.11 -28.25
C MET A 41 11.07 22.52 -28.06
N SER A 42 11.96 23.28 -27.43
CA SER A 42 13.26 22.74 -26.99
C SER A 42 13.08 21.81 -25.79
N SER A 43 14.01 20.87 -25.58
CA SER A 43 14.01 19.96 -24.41
C SER A 43 13.93 20.72 -23.08
N ILE A 44 14.52 21.92 -22.99
CA ILE A 44 14.44 22.80 -21.81
C ILE A 44 13.02 23.35 -21.63
N GLY A 45 12.37 23.79 -22.70
CA GLY A 45 10.98 24.28 -22.65
C GLY A 45 10.00 23.18 -22.24
N ILE A 46 10.17 21.98 -22.80
CA ILE A 46 9.37 20.80 -22.44
C ILE A 46 9.59 20.44 -20.96
N ALA A 47 10.84 20.40 -20.50
CA ALA A 47 11.15 20.11 -19.10
C ALA A 47 10.53 21.15 -18.14
N ALA A 48 10.57 22.45 -18.47
CA ALA A 48 9.95 23.49 -17.66
C ALA A 48 8.42 23.35 -17.58
N ALA A 49 7.77 22.98 -18.68
CA ALA A 49 6.34 22.70 -18.73
C ALA A 49 5.99 21.46 -17.89
N ILE A 50 6.69 20.34 -18.10
CA ILE A 50 6.49 19.10 -17.33
C ILE A 50 6.69 19.35 -15.84
N LYS A 51 7.77 20.03 -15.44
CA LYS A 51 8.04 20.36 -14.02
C LYS A 51 6.88 21.12 -13.39
N SER A 52 6.33 22.10 -14.11
CA SER A 52 5.21 22.92 -13.63
C SER A 52 3.91 22.14 -13.51
N ILE A 53 3.59 21.28 -14.49
CA ILE A 53 2.43 20.36 -14.44
C ILE A 53 2.60 19.36 -13.28
N THR A 54 3.81 18.86 -13.11
CA THR A 54 4.12 17.78 -12.16
C THR A 54 3.77 18.17 -10.74
N PHE A 55 3.96 19.41 -10.33
CA PHE A 55 3.63 19.88 -8.96
C PHE A 55 2.17 19.61 -8.54
N TYR A 56 1.28 19.34 -9.49
CA TYR A 56 -0.13 19.08 -9.25
C TYR A 56 -0.53 17.61 -9.44
N CYS A 57 0.37 16.73 -9.89
CA CYS A 57 0.06 15.31 -10.16
C CYS A 57 -0.34 14.51 -8.92
N LEU A 58 0.12 14.92 -7.73
CA LEU A 58 -0.25 14.30 -6.45
C LEU A 58 -1.25 15.14 -5.64
N ASP A 59 -1.82 16.20 -6.21
CA ASP A 59 -2.73 17.08 -5.48
C ASP A 59 -4.08 16.41 -5.23
N LYS A 60 -4.42 16.20 -3.95
CA LYS A 60 -5.67 15.57 -3.53
C LYS A 60 -6.92 16.41 -3.84
N ARG A 61 -6.78 17.70 -4.16
CA ARG A 61 -7.90 18.59 -4.55
C ARG A 61 -8.40 18.31 -5.96
N LEU A 62 -7.55 17.75 -6.82
CA LEU A 62 -7.90 17.42 -8.20
C LEU A 62 -8.58 16.05 -8.26
N ASN A 63 -9.54 15.91 -9.18
CA ASN A 63 -10.17 14.62 -9.43
C ASN A 63 -9.15 13.59 -9.96
N GLY A 64 -9.51 12.31 -9.95
CA GLY A 64 -8.63 11.25 -10.45
C GLY A 64 -8.32 11.38 -11.95
N GLU A 65 -9.32 11.78 -12.75
CA GLU A 65 -9.22 11.88 -14.21
C GLU A 65 -8.21 12.94 -14.66
N ILE A 66 -8.22 14.14 -14.06
CA ILE A 66 -7.28 15.20 -14.42
C ILE A 66 -5.86 14.82 -14.04
N ARG A 67 -5.66 14.20 -12.86
CA ARG A 67 -4.33 13.72 -12.45
C ARG A 67 -3.79 12.67 -13.42
N GLN A 68 -4.65 11.75 -13.85
CA GLN A 68 -4.30 10.73 -14.84
C GLN A 68 -3.97 11.37 -16.19
N GLY A 69 -4.77 12.34 -16.65
CA GLY A 69 -4.51 13.10 -17.88
C GLY A 69 -3.16 13.84 -17.85
N CYS A 70 -2.80 14.45 -16.71
CA CYS A 70 -1.48 15.05 -16.53
C CYS A 70 -0.34 14.02 -16.66
N LEU A 71 -0.47 12.85 -16.02
CA LEU A 71 0.55 11.80 -16.10
C LEU A 71 0.70 11.23 -17.51
N GLU A 72 -0.42 11.05 -18.23
CA GLU A 72 -0.44 10.59 -19.62
C GLU A 72 0.19 11.61 -20.57
N CYS A 73 -0.14 12.90 -20.39
CA CYS A 73 0.49 13.99 -21.11
C CYS A 73 2.01 13.96 -20.92
N ILE A 74 2.47 13.91 -19.66
CA ILE A 74 3.90 13.86 -19.32
C ILE A 74 4.56 12.66 -20.00
N LYS A 75 3.96 11.48 -19.90
CA LYS A 75 4.48 10.25 -20.51
C LYS A 75 4.63 10.37 -22.02
N ALA A 76 3.68 10.99 -22.70
CA ALA A 76 3.70 11.14 -24.16
C ALA A 76 4.83 12.07 -24.66
N VAL A 77 5.24 13.06 -23.86
CA VAL A 77 6.27 14.03 -24.25
C VAL A 77 7.63 13.78 -23.60
N MET A 78 7.72 12.82 -22.68
CA MET A 78 8.97 12.48 -21.99
C MET A 78 9.97 11.83 -22.94
N ASN A 79 11.22 12.30 -22.90
CA ASN A 79 12.35 11.65 -23.57
C ASN A 79 13.59 11.70 -22.66
N ALA A 80 14.68 11.04 -23.06
CA ALA A 80 15.89 10.91 -22.23
C ALA A 80 16.54 12.26 -21.88
N GLU A 81 16.53 13.23 -22.79
CA GLU A 81 17.09 14.56 -22.54
C GLU A 81 16.24 15.35 -21.53
N VAL A 82 14.92 15.36 -21.73
CA VAL A 82 13.96 16.00 -20.83
C VAL A 82 14.03 15.37 -19.44
N TRP A 83 14.09 14.04 -19.36
CA TRP A 83 14.27 13.32 -18.11
C TRP A 83 15.56 13.73 -17.38
N ALA A 84 16.68 13.84 -18.10
CA ALA A 84 17.96 14.22 -17.51
C ALA A 84 17.92 15.64 -16.91
N ILE A 85 17.26 16.59 -17.59
CA ILE A 85 17.05 17.96 -17.09
C ILE A 85 16.20 17.92 -15.81
N LEU A 86 15.08 17.20 -15.82
CA LEU A 86 14.19 17.08 -14.66
C LEU A 86 14.87 16.38 -13.47
N ALA A 87 15.69 15.37 -13.72
CA ALA A 87 16.45 14.67 -12.70
C ALA A 87 17.49 15.59 -12.05
N GLU A 88 18.17 16.43 -12.82
CA GLU A 88 19.13 17.40 -12.27
C GLU A 88 18.43 18.47 -11.43
N ASP A 89 17.33 19.02 -11.94
CA ASP A 89 16.48 19.95 -11.20
C ASP A 89 15.97 19.36 -9.89
N LEU A 90 15.53 18.10 -9.93
CA LEU A 90 15.09 17.38 -8.74
C LEU A 90 16.21 17.24 -7.71
N ARG A 91 17.41 16.81 -8.12
CA ARG A 91 18.55 16.64 -7.21
C ARG A 91 18.88 17.92 -6.45
N ALA A 92 18.81 19.07 -7.11
CA ALA A 92 19.01 20.37 -6.47
C ALA A 92 17.94 20.70 -5.43
N MET A 93 16.73 20.14 -5.56
CA MET A 93 15.60 20.34 -4.65
C MET A 93 15.54 19.32 -3.50
N LEU A 94 16.32 18.23 -3.53
CA LEU A 94 16.26 17.18 -2.50
C LEU A 94 16.89 17.62 -1.17
N ILE A 95 16.37 17.05 -0.08
CA ILE A 95 16.91 17.24 1.27
C ILE A 95 18.34 16.67 1.33
N GLN A 96 19.33 17.52 1.63
CA GLN A 96 20.74 17.15 1.69
C GLN A 96 21.17 16.62 3.07
N LEU A 97 20.39 15.69 3.64
CA LEU A 97 20.76 15.00 4.88
C LEU A 97 21.56 13.73 4.56
N ARG A 98 22.73 13.58 5.20
CA ARG A 98 23.58 12.40 5.03
C ARG A 98 23.10 11.26 5.90
N ASN A 99 22.52 10.22 5.28
CA ASN A 99 22.24 8.98 5.99
C ASN A 99 23.54 8.18 6.22
N LYS A 100 23.91 7.97 7.49
CA LYS A 100 25.16 7.28 7.86
C LYS A 100 25.19 5.80 7.44
N GLN A 101 24.03 5.16 7.31
CA GLN A 101 23.89 3.75 6.91
C GLN A 101 24.02 3.54 5.40
N ILE A 102 23.89 4.61 4.60
CA ILE A 102 23.95 4.53 3.14
C ILE A 102 25.35 4.94 2.64
N SER A 103 25.87 4.18 1.69
CA SER A 103 27.12 4.43 0.97
C SER A 103 26.98 5.62 0.04
N ALA A 104 28.11 6.16 -0.44
CA ALA A 104 28.10 7.22 -1.45
C ALA A 104 27.42 6.77 -2.76
N ALA A 105 27.28 5.46 -3.00
CA ALA A 105 26.58 4.90 -4.15
C ALA A 105 25.07 4.64 -3.90
N GLY A 106 24.53 5.00 -2.72
CA GLY A 106 23.11 4.80 -2.41
C GLY A 106 22.74 3.39 -1.92
N ARG A 107 23.73 2.52 -1.73
CA ARG A 107 23.57 1.15 -1.20
C ARG A 107 23.81 1.08 0.30
N LEU A 108 23.27 0.09 1.00
CA LEU A 108 23.55 -0.11 2.43
C LEU A 108 25.07 -0.33 2.65
N LYS A 109 25.66 0.38 3.60
CA LYS A 109 27.05 0.10 4.05
C LYS A 109 27.05 -1.18 4.88
N GLY A 110 27.96 -2.10 4.62
CA GLY A 110 28.20 -3.24 5.51
C GLY A 110 28.60 -2.77 6.90
N SER A 111 27.78 -3.01 7.92
CA SER A 111 28.09 -2.69 9.32
C SER A 111 27.41 -3.65 10.29
N ASN A 112 28.23 -4.44 11.00
CA ASN A 112 27.87 -5.50 11.96
C ASN A 112 27.42 -5.02 13.35
N THR A 113 26.79 -3.85 13.52
CA THR A 113 26.37 -3.42 14.87
C THR A 113 25.00 -2.75 14.90
N LEU A 114 23.97 -3.56 15.16
CA LEU A 114 22.64 -3.14 15.63
C LEU A 114 22.74 -2.68 17.09
N THR A 115 23.24 -1.46 17.32
CA THR A 115 23.08 -0.78 18.61
C THR A 115 21.96 0.24 18.49
N LEU A 116 21.01 0.22 19.44
CA LEU A 116 19.98 1.24 19.56
C LEU A 116 20.67 2.60 19.77
N ARG A 117 20.49 3.52 18.82
CA ARG A 117 21.00 4.90 18.92
C ARG A 117 19.82 5.84 19.19
N PRO A 118 19.53 6.15 20.46
CA PRO A 118 18.37 6.97 20.84
C PRO A 118 18.44 8.44 20.34
N THR A 119 19.53 8.85 19.70
CA THR A 119 19.72 10.18 19.11
C THR A 119 19.35 10.27 17.62
N LYS A 120 18.98 9.16 16.96
CA LYS A 120 18.44 9.22 15.59
C LYS A 120 17.07 9.89 15.61
N GLY A 121 16.92 11.01 14.89
CA GLY A 121 15.65 11.74 14.76
C GLY A 121 15.46 12.92 15.73
N PHE A 122 16.45 13.24 16.57
CA PHE A 122 16.41 14.38 17.51
C PHE A 122 17.65 15.28 17.37
N SER A 123 18.03 15.60 16.14
CA SER A 123 19.12 16.56 15.89
C SER A 123 18.53 17.90 15.48
N LEU A 124 18.69 18.91 16.35
CA LEU A 124 18.34 20.30 16.06
C LEU A 124 18.95 20.83 14.74
N GLN A 125 20.05 20.24 14.27
CA GLN A 125 20.64 20.58 12.98
C GLN A 125 19.86 19.97 11.81
N GLU A 126 19.39 18.72 11.95
CA GLU A 126 18.60 18.05 10.91
C GLU A 126 17.23 18.72 10.75
N ASP A 127 16.61 19.11 11.86
CA ASP A 127 15.34 19.85 11.86
C ASP A 127 15.46 21.21 11.17
N LYS A 128 16.58 21.94 11.39
CA LYS A 128 16.84 23.21 10.69
C LYS A 128 16.96 23.02 9.18
N VAL A 129 17.64 21.97 8.73
CA VAL A 129 17.78 21.65 7.30
C VAL A 129 16.42 21.30 6.70
N ARG A 130 15.59 20.53 7.41
CA ARG A 130 14.23 20.19 6.98
C ARG A 130 13.34 21.43 6.89
N ASN A 131 13.34 22.29 7.90
CA ASN A 131 12.54 23.51 7.91
C ASN A 131 12.96 24.45 6.76
N ALA A 132 14.27 24.67 6.58
CA ALA A 132 14.77 25.47 5.46
C ALA A 132 14.38 24.87 4.09
N TRP A 133 14.43 23.55 3.94
CA TRP A 133 13.97 22.87 2.73
C TRP A 133 12.47 23.10 2.49
N GLN A 134 11.63 22.98 3.53
CA GLN A 134 10.18 23.22 3.41
C GLN A 134 9.88 24.68 3.04
N GLU A 135 10.51 25.66 3.71
CA GLU A 135 10.31 27.10 3.47
C GLU A 135 10.70 27.51 2.05
N ASN A 136 11.71 26.86 1.46
CA ASN A 136 12.16 27.12 0.09
C ASN A 136 11.37 26.33 -0.97
N GLY A 137 10.15 25.87 -0.64
CA GLY A 137 9.28 25.16 -1.59
C GLY A 137 9.65 23.70 -1.82
N GLY A 138 10.45 23.09 -0.93
CA GLY A 138 10.95 21.73 -1.05
C GLY A 138 9.86 20.67 -1.26
N LYS A 139 8.65 20.87 -0.72
CA LYS A 139 7.52 19.94 -0.94
C LYS A 139 7.18 19.72 -2.43
N ARG A 140 7.49 20.69 -3.31
CA ARG A 140 7.34 20.55 -4.77
C ARG A 140 8.28 19.51 -5.38
N SER A 141 9.36 19.15 -4.69
CA SER A 141 10.26 18.07 -5.11
C SER A 141 9.60 16.71 -5.06
N ILE A 142 8.61 16.49 -4.17
CA ILE A 142 7.95 15.19 -3.98
C ILE A 142 7.22 14.74 -5.26
N PRO A 143 6.26 15.51 -5.81
CA PRO A 143 5.61 15.09 -7.05
C PRO A 143 6.57 15.07 -8.24
N LEU A 144 7.58 15.95 -8.27
CA LEU A 144 8.64 15.88 -9.29
C LEU A 144 9.41 14.55 -9.22
N PHE A 145 9.74 14.12 -8.01
CA PHE A 145 10.40 12.85 -7.76
C PHE A 145 9.54 11.67 -8.23
N TYR A 146 8.25 11.72 -7.96
CA TYR A 146 7.30 10.70 -8.43
C TYR A 146 7.35 10.51 -9.94
N VAL A 147 7.30 11.60 -10.71
CA VAL A 147 7.37 11.57 -12.18
C VAL A 147 8.75 11.13 -12.70
N VAL A 148 9.83 11.62 -12.08
CA VAL A 148 11.20 11.23 -12.46
C VAL A 148 11.43 9.74 -12.25
N LEU A 149 10.91 9.15 -11.16
CA LEU A 149 10.96 7.71 -10.90
C LEU A 149 10.10 6.92 -11.90
N ALA A 150 8.94 7.44 -12.30
CA ALA A 150 8.09 6.77 -13.29
C ALA A 150 8.76 6.60 -14.67
N HIS A 151 9.77 7.42 -14.97
CA HIS A 151 10.42 7.48 -16.29
C HIS A 151 11.92 7.17 -16.24
N ILE A 152 12.45 6.75 -15.08
CA ILE A 152 13.84 6.28 -15.02
C ILE A 152 13.95 4.95 -15.77
N GLU A 153 14.83 4.89 -16.76
CA GLU A 153 15.12 3.61 -17.42
C GLU A 153 15.78 2.64 -16.44
N HIS A 154 15.38 1.37 -16.46
CA HIS A 154 15.89 0.33 -15.56
C HIS A 154 17.42 0.26 -15.52
N ARG A 155 18.08 0.34 -16.68
CA ARG A 155 19.54 0.40 -16.82
C ARG A 155 20.23 1.57 -16.11
N ASN A 156 19.50 2.67 -15.89
CA ASN A 156 20.03 3.88 -15.27
C ASN A 156 19.81 3.88 -13.74
N ILE A 157 19.02 2.96 -13.17
CA ILE A 157 18.73 2.93 -11.73
C ILE A 157 20.02 2.90 -10.91
N SER A 158 20.90 1.93 -11.18
CA SER A 158 22.17 1.76 -10.46
C SER A 158 23.00 3.03 -10.39
N SER A 159 23.05 3.82 -11.48
CA SER A 159 23.81 5.07 -11.54
C SER A 159 23.15 6.25 -10.79
N ASN A 160 21.87 6.12 -10.43
CA ASN A 160 21.07 7.16 -9.78
C ASN A 160 20.68 6.82 -8.33
N LEU A 161 20.95 5.60 -7.85
CA LEU A 161 20.64 5.19 -6.47
C LEU A 161 21.21 6.11 -5.41
N TRP A 162 22.37 6.74 -5.67
CA TRP A 162 23.05 7.59 -4.71
C TRP A 162 22.25 8.81 -4.26
N TRP A 163 21.31 9.29 -5.09
CA TRP A 163 20.39 10.36 -4.72
C TRP A 163 18.95 9.86 -4.55
N VAL A 164 18.56 8.80 -5.27
CA VAL A 164 17.21 8.20 -5.13
C VAL A 164 16.98 7.65 -3.73
N THR A 165 17.89 6.79 -3.24
CA THR A 165 17.73 6.13 -1.94
C THR A 165 17.72 7.14 -0.79
N PRO A 166 18.69 8.06 -0.67
CA PRO A 166 18.65 9.06 0.39
C PRO A 166 17.46 10.02 0.26
N GLY A 167 17.03 10.36 -0.96
CA GLY A 167 15.86 11.19 -1.19
C GLY A 167 14.59 10.58 -0.60
N ILE A 168 14.33 9.30 -0.86
CA ILE A 168 13.19 8.56 -0.31
C ILE A 168 13.31 8.43 1.22
N LEU A 169 14.46 7.97 1.72
CA LEU A 169 14.68 7.75 3.15
C LEU A 169 14.57 9.05 3.96
N ASN A 170 15.10 10.17 3.45
CA ASN A 170 15.00 11.45 4.16
C ASN A 170 13.55 11.89 4.34
N LEU A 171 12.65 11.57 3.40
CA LEU A 171 11.22 11.81 3.56
C LEU A 171 10.60 10.82 4.54
N MET A 172 10.91 9.52 4.44
CA MET A 172 10.38 8.49 5.36
C MET A 172 10.85 8.64 6.82
N ASP A 173 12.01 9.28 7.04
CA ASP A 173 12.56 9.61 8.35
C ASP A 173 12.02 10.95 8.90
N ASP A 174 11.08 11.61 8.21
CA ASP A 174 10.51 12.87 8.70
C ASP A 174 9.70 12.68 9.98
N THR A 175 9.89 13.62 10.93
CA THR A 175 9.24 13.64 12.23
C THR A 175 8.23 14.78 12.37
N THR A 176 8.12 15.66 11.37
CA THR A 176 7.37 16.92 11.45
C THR A 176 5.99 16.83 10.82
N ASP A 177 5.86 16.15 9.67
CA ASP A 177 4.63 16.08 8.89
C ASP A 177 4.41 14.65 8.36
N LEU A 178 3.57 13.90 9.07
CA LEU A 178 3.27 12.51 8.74
C LEU A 178 2.63 12.38 7.35
N GLU A 179 1.56 13.12 7.06
CA GLU A 179 0.82 12.97 5.80
C GLU A 179 1.50 13.67 4.61
N GLY A 180 1.99 14.89 4.82
CA GLY A 180 2.50 15.74 3.75
C GLY A 180 3.95 15.45 3.35
N ILE A 181 4.71 14.72 4.19
CA ILE A 181 6.12 14.40 3.92
C ILE A 181 6.39 12.91 4.14
N LYS A 182 6.16 12.39 5.35
CA LYS A 182 6.58 11.02 5.70
C LYS A 182 5.92 9.94 4.84
N LEU A 183 4.61 9.99 4.72
CA LEU A 183 3.85 9.08 3.86
C LEU A 183 4.14 9.32 2.38
N GLN A 184 4.52 10.53 1.98
CA GLN A 184 4.95 10.77 0.59
C GLN A 184 6.27 10.05 0.26
N GLY A 185 7.16 9.88 1.23
CA GLY A 185 8.32 8.98 1.09
C GLY A 185 7.92 7.55 0.76
N VAL A 186 6.85 7.04 1.38
CA VAL A 186 6.31 5.69 1.10
C VAL A 186 5.68 5.64 -0.30
N VAL A 187 4.96 6.69 -0.73
CA VAL A 187 4.43 6.79 -2.11
C VAL A 187 5.57 6.69 -3.14
N LEU A 188 6.68 7.39 -2.89
CA LEU A 188 7.85 7.35 -3.78
C LEU A 188 8.55 5.99 -3.76
N LEU A 189 8.63 5.34 -2.60
CA LEU A 189 9.15 3.98 -2.50
C LEU A 189 8.28 3.00 -3.31
N ARG A 190 6.95 3.08 -3.18
CA ARG A 190 6.03 2.27 -3.99
C ARG A 190 6.25 2.50 -5.47
N GLN A 191 6.30 3.76 -5.90
CA GLN A 191 6.55 4.14 -7.29
C GLN A 191 7.87 3.55 -7.81
N PHE A 192 8.94 3.64 -7.02
CA PHE A 192 10.23 3.04 -7.37
C PHE A 192 10.12 1.52 -7.54
N LEU A 193 9.44 0.84 -6.62
CA LEU A 193 9.32 -0.61 -6.63
C LEU A 193 8.41 -1.16 -7.73
N THR A 194 7.36 -0.43 -8.11
CA THR A 194 6.35 -0.93 -9.06
C THR A 194 6.55 -0.44 -10.49
N GLU A 195 7.07 0.77 -10.68
CA GLU A 195 7.17 1.39 -12.02
C GLU A 195 8.62 1.50 -12.52
N SER A 196 9.61 1.65 -11.63
CA SER A 196 11.01 1.80 -12.07
C SER A 196 11.71 0.45 -12.28
N ILE A 197 11.48 -0.52 -11.39
CA ILE A 197 12.23 -1.78 -11.38
C ILE A 197 11.58 -2.81 -12.30
N ASP A 198 12.32 -3.24 -13.33
CA ASP A 198 11.97 -4.44 -14.10
C ASP A 198 12.53 -5.70 -13.42
N LEU A 199 11.65 -6.49 -12.82
CA LEU A 199 12.01 -7.74 -12.15
C LEU A 199 12.47 -8.84 -13.11
N THR A 200 12.23 -8.69 -14.41
CA THR A 200 12.65 -9.66 -15.44
C THR A 200 14.08 -9.42 -15.91
N ASP A 201 14.61 -8.20 -15.74
CA ASP A 201 15.93 -7.78 -16.21
C ASP A 201 16.92 -7.58 -15.04
N ALA A 202 17.25 -8.67 -14.36
CA ALA A 202 18.20 -8.61 -13.24
C ALA A 202 19.66 -8.30 -13.65
N ASN A 203 19.97 -8.27 -14.95
CA ASN A 203 21.33 -7.99 -15.43
C ASN A 203 21.69 -6.51 -15.29
N HIS A 204 20.73 -5.63 -15.53
CA HIS A 204 20.94 -4.18 -15.45
C HIS A 204 20.77 -3.64 -14.04
N PHE A 205 19.79 -4.16 -13.30
CA PHE A 205 19.58 -3.83 -11.90
C PHE A 205 18.90 -4.96 -11.14
N ASP A 206 19.47 -5.31 -9.99
CA ASP A 206 18.91 -6.31 -9.07
C ASP A 206 18.79 -5.67 -7.68
N PHE A 207 17.54 -5.48 -7.23
CA PHE A 207 17.25 -4.87 -5.93
C PHE A 207 17.85 -5.67 -4.77
N ALA A 208 17.91 -7.00 -4.89
CA ALA A 208 18.43 -7.88 -3.85
C ALA A 208 19.89 -7.57 -3.48
N ASN A 209 20.68 -7.09 -4.45
CA ASN A 209 22.09 -6.76 -4.28
C ASN A 209 22.32 -5.38 -3.64
N THR A 210 21.27 -4.61 -3.37
CA THR A 210 21.40 -3.25 -2.81
C THR A 210 21.51 -3.23 -1.28
N GLY A 211 21.04 -4.29 -0.61
CA GLY A 211 20.90 -4.36 0.84
C GLY A 211 19.84 -3.40 1.41
N LEU A 212 18.99 -2.80 0.58
CA LEU A 212 18.02 -1.79 1.03
C LEU A 212 16.75 -2.38 1.67
N PHE A 213 16.50 -3.67 1.49
CA PHE A 213 15.33 -4.35 2.03
C PHE A 213 15.19 -4.17 3.54
N GLU A 214 16.24 -4.42 4.32
CA GLU A 214 16.18 -4.35 5.79
C GLU A 214 15.79 -2.95 6.31
N ILE A 215 16.27 -1.90 5.63
CA ILE A 215 15.94 -0.52 6.00
C ILE A 215 14.46 -0.24 5.70
N PHE A 216 14.02 -0.54 4.48
CA PHE A 216 12.65 -0.24 4.07
C PHE A 216 11.62 -1.12 4.80
N ASP A 217 11.93 -2.40 5.02
CA ASP A 217 11.09 -3.33 5.81
C ASP A 217 10.85 -2.78 7.22
N SER A 218 11.92 -2.40 7.91
CA SER A 218 11.83 -1.84 9.26
C SER A 218 11.03 -0.54 9.30
N SER A 219 11.28 0.38 8.35
CA SER A 219 10.54 1.65 8.28
C SER A 219 9.05 1.47 7.97
N LEU A 220 8.71 0.57 7.04
CA LEU A 220 7.32 0.24 6.71
C LEU A 220 6.60 -0.42 7.89
N LYS A 221 7.23 -1.41 8.54
CA LYS A 221 6.67 -2.06 9.73
C LYS A 221 6.49 -1.07 10.87
N SER A 222 7.43 -0.14 11.09
CA SER A 222 7.26 0.91 12.09
C SER A 222 6.03 1.79 11.81
N LEU A 223 5.75 2.11 10.54
CA LEU A 223 4.56 2.87 10.17
C LEU A 223 3.27 2.08 10.37
N TRP A 224 3.30 0.75 10.22
CA TRP A 224 2.14 -0.09 10.50
C TRP A 224 1.63 0.06 11.93
N TYR A 225 2.53 0.27 12.90
CA TYR A 225 2.18 0.38 14.32
C TYR A 225 1.49 1.70 14.72
N HIS A 226 1.05 2.51 13.75
CA HIS A 226 0.12 3.62 13.99
C HIS A 226 -1.30 3.12 14.22
N PHE A 227 -1.61 2.78 15.47
CA PHE A 227 -2.92 2.29 15.91
C PHE A 227 -3.76 3.39 16.60
N PRO A 228 -5.09 3.30 16.52
CA PRO A 228 -5.98 3.98 17.46
C PRO A 228 -5.77 3.51 18.91
N PRO A 229 -6.03 4.36 19.92
CA PRO A 229 -6.50 5.75 19.82
C PRO A 229 -5.37 6.76 19.54
N SER A 230 -4.11 6.32 19.47
CA SER A 230 -2.95 7.21 19.27
C SER A 230 -2.90 7.83 17.87
N THR A 231 -3.59 7.24 16.89
CA THR A 231 -3.75 7.78 15.54
C THR A 231 -5.23 7.63 15.14
N GLU A 232 -5.78 8.68 14.53
CA GLU A 232 -7.17 8.72 14.07
C GLU A 232 -7.47 7.54 13.13
N PRO A 233 -8.61 6.84 13.25
CA PRO A 233 -8.89 5.64 12.45
C PRO A 233 -8.81 5.85 10.93
N ILE A 234 -9.28 6.99 10.44
CA ILE A 234 -9.21 7.34 9.00
C ILE A 234 -7.74 7.46 8.55
N LEU A 235 -6.89 8.04 9.38
CA LEU A 235 -5.47 8.18 9.09
C LEU A 235 -4.75 6.82 9.20
N THR A 236 -5.06 6.02 10.22
CA THR A 236 -4.57 4.63 10.33
C THR A 236 -4.91 3.82 9.07
N ALA A 237 -6.16 3.90 8.58
CA ALA A 237 -6.58 3.20 7.38
C ALA A 237 -5.73 3.57 6.15
N LYS A 238 -5.44 4.87 5.97
CA LYS A 238 -4.58 5.37 4.89
C LYS A 238 -3.13 4.90 5.05
N ILE A 239 -2.60 4.92 6.27
CA ILE A 239 -1.23 4.46 6.55
C ILE A 239 -1.12 2.97 6.22
N TRP A 240 -2.06 2.15 6.68
CA TRP A 240 -2.04 0.71 6.42
C TRP A 240 -2.18 0.38 4.95
N ASP A 241 -3.06 1.05 4.22
CA ASP A 241 -3.23 0.83 2.78
C ASP A 241 -1.93 1.12 2.03
N LEU A 242 -1.30 2.25 2.36
CA LEU A 242 -0.04 2.63 1.75
C LEU A 242 1.11 1.70 2.15
N VAL A 243 1.20 1.30 3.42
CA VAL A 243 2.24 0.38 3.89
C VAL A 243 2.06 -1.00 3.26
N PHE A 244 0.86 -1.57 3.27
CA PHE A 244 0.59 -2.89 2.71
C PHE A 244 0.88 -2.92 1.21
N SER A 245 0.34 -1.95 0.46
CA SER A 245 0.53 -1.83 -0.99
C SER A 245 1.98 -1.52 -1.41
N THR A 246 2.84 -1.13 -0.47
CA THR A 246 4.29 -0.93 -0.70
C THR A 246 5.11 -2.12 -0.22
N TYR A 247 4.70 -2.77 0.87
CA TYR A 247 5.39 -3.90 1.47
C TYR A 247 5.41 -5.12 0.56
N ILE A 248 4.29 -5.42 -0.10
CA ILE A 248 4.20 -6.55 -1.03
C ILE A 248 5.15 -6.38 -2.22
N PRO A 249 5.16 -5.24 -2.95
CA PRO A 249 6.19 -4.96 -3.96
C PRO A 249 7.62 -5.00 -3.43
N LEU A 250 7.87 -4.53 -2.19
CA LEU A 250 9.22 -4.58 -1.59
C LEU A 250 9.71 -6.02 -1.43
N CYS A 251 8.87 -6.91 -0.90
CA CYS A 251 9.18 -8.34 -0.79
C CYS A 251 9.39 -8.95 -2.18
N LYS A 252 8.52 -8.62 -3.14
CA LYS A 252 8.63 -9.13 -4.51
C LYS A 252 9.93 -8.69 -5.19
N ALA A 253 10.35 -7.44 -5.00
CA ALA A 253 11.60 -6.92 -5.54
C ALA A 253 12.84 -7.57 -4.91
N GLN A 254 12.82 -7.80 -3.59
CA GLN A 254 13.92 -8.45 -2.88
C GLN A 254 14.06 -9.94 -3.23
N PHE A 255 12.93 -10.65 -3.36
CA PHE A 255 12.90 -12.11 -3.48
C PHE A 255 12.44 -12.57 -4.86
N ALA A 256 12.63 -11.76 -5.90
CA ALA A 256 12.21 -12.06 -7.27
C ALA A 256 12.72 -13.41 -7.80
N LYS A 257 13.90 -13.86 -7.32
CA LYS A 257 14.53 -15.14 -7.67
C LYS A 257 14.32 -16.25 -6.64
N ASP A 258 13.71 -15.95 -5.48
CA ASP A 258 13.52 -16.88 -4.36
C ASP A 258 12.07 -16.83 -3.86
N CYS A 259 11.20 -17.56 -4.54
CA CYS A 259 9.78 -17.64 -4.17
C CYS A 259 9.57 -18.15 -2.74
N ALA A 260 10.45 -19.00 -2.20
CA ALA A 260 10.30 -19.53 -0.85
C ALA A 260 10.51 -18.42 0.20
N SER A 261 11.53 -17.58 0.01
CA SER A 261 11.74 -16.42 0.88
C SER A 261 10.67 -15.35 0.71
N TYR A 262 10.15 -15.15 -0.50
CA TYR A 262 9.00 -14.26 -0.73
C TYR A 262 7.78 -14.71 0.09
N ASP A 263 7.38 -15.97 -0.05
CA ASP A 263 6.26 -16.55 0.66
C ASP A 263 6.47 -16.51 2.17
N LEU A 264 7.70 -16.75 2.64
CA LEU A 264 8.05 -16.67 4.06
C LEU A 264 7.81 -15.27 4.63
N HIS A 265 8.24 -14.20 3.95
CA HIS A 265 8.08 -12.83 4.45
C HIS A 265 6.61 -12.37 4.41
N VAL A 266 5.87 -12.75 3.36
CA VAL A 266 4.42 -12.52 3.28
C VAL A 266 3.69 -13.28 4.41
N SER A 267 4.09 -14.52 4.66
CA SER A 267 3.57 -15.37 5.76
C SER A 267 3.90 -14.79 7.14
N GLN A 268 5.09 -14.23 7.34
CA GLN A 268 5.47 -13.52 8.57
C GLN A 268 4.60 -12.28 8.79
N PHE A 269 4.37 -11.48 7.75
CA PHE A 269 3.47 -10.33 7.84
C PHE A 269 2.05 -10.75 8.25
N MET A 270 1.52 -11.82 7.66
CA MET A 270 0.24 -12.41 8.05
C MET A 270 0.22 -12.83 9.53
N SER A 271 1.19 -13.63 9.95
CA SER A 271 1.19 -14.25 11.28
C SER A 271 1.49 -13.25 12.40
N GLU A 272 2.55 -12.46 12.25
CA GLU A 272 3.08 -11.60 13.30
C GLU A 272 2.40 -10.24 13.32
N ILE A 273 2.11 -9.67 12.14
CA ILE A 273 1.57 -8.31 12.06
C ILE A 273 0.04 -8.35 12.05
N LEU A 274 -0.59 -9.07 11.12
CA LEU A 274 -2.06 -9.05 11.02
C LEU A 274 -2.71 -9.85 12.15
N LEU A 275 -2.40 -11.13 12.27
CA LEU A 275 -3.08 -12.04 13.19
C LEU A 275 -2.66 -11.86 14.65
N GLN A 276 -1.39 -11.58 14.94
CA GLN A 276 -0.91 -11.45 16.32
C GLN A 276 -1.02 -10.04 16.87
N ALA A 277 -0.62 -9.03 16.10
CA ALA A 277 -0.52 -7.67 16.61
C ALA A 277 -1.77 -6.82 16.29
N THR A 278 -2.31 -6.93 15.08
CA THR A 278 -3.30 -5.97 14.57
C THR A 278 -4.72 -6.35 14.97
N LEU A 279 -5.18 -7.52 14.53
CA LEU A 279 -6.59 -7.93 14.65
C LEU A 279 -7.08 -7.98 16.11
N PRO A 280 -6.33 -8.54 17.08
CA PRO A 280 -6.75 -8.56 18.49
C PRO A 280 -6.93 -7.16 19.09
N ARG A 281 -6.21 -6.13 18.57
CA ARG A 281 -6.27 -4.76 19.08
C ARG A 281 -7.45 -3.95 18.54
N ILE A 282 -7.92 -4.26 17.33
CA ILE A 282 -8.92 -3.44 16.64
C ILE A 282 -10.30 -4.08 16.51
N ALA A 283 -10.38 -5.41 16.59
CA ALA A 283 -11.58 -6.16 16.23
C ALA A 283 -12.84 -5.77 17.02
N ALA A 284 -12.68 -5.36 18.28
CA ALA A 284 -13.79 -4.97 19.14
C ALA A 284 -14.37 -3.59 18.79
N ASP A 285 -13.49 -2.63 18.53
CA ASP A 285 -13.83 -1.20 18.56
C ASP A 285 -13.78 -0.51 17.19
N TYR A 286 -12.97 -1.01 16.25
CA TYR A 286 -12.71 -0.37 14.96
C TYR A 286 -13.11 -1.29 13.80
N LYS A 287 -14.40 -1.36 13.53
CA LYS A 287 -14.99 -2.33 12.60
C LYS A 287 -14.55 -2.11 11.15
N ASP A 288 -14.46 -0.86 10.69
CA ASP A 288 -13.98 -0.53 9.34
C ASP A 288 -12.51 -0.93 9.14
N LEU A 289 -11.65 -0.65 10.13
CA LEU A 289 -10.26 -1.09 10.12
C LEU A 289 -10.15 -2.62 10.13
N THR A 290 -11.05 -3.30 10.84
CA THR A 290 -11.09 -4.76 10.88
C THR A 290 -11.47 -5.34 9.52
N VAL A 291 -12.46 -4.76 8.83
CA VAL A 291 -12.80 -5.12 7.45
C VAL A 291 -11.59 -4.95 6.53
N GLN A 292 -10.89 -3.82 6.63
CA GLN A 292 -9.70 -3.55 5.83
C GLN A 292 -8.59 -4.60 6.07
N VAL A 293 -8.34 -5.00 7.33
CA VAL A 293 -7.36 -6.04 7.66
C VAL A 293 -7.76 -7.40 7.08
N LEU A 294 -9.04 -7.76 7.13
CA LEU A 294 -9.53 -9.00 6.50
C LEU A 294 -9.32 -8.99 4.97
N GLN A 295 -9.45 -7.83 4.31
CA GLN A 295 -9.15 -7.69 2.88
C GLN A 295 -7.65 -7.85 2.56
N TYR A 296 -6.76 -7.39 3.45
CA TYR A 296 -5.33 -7.68 3.32
C TYR A 296 -5.03 -9.17 3.50
N MET A 297 -5.72 -9.84 4.42
CA MET A 297 -5.63 -11.28 4.58
C MET A 297 -6.06 -12.02 3.31
N ASP A 298 -7.15 -11.59 2.66
CA ASP A 298 -7.58 -12.15 1.38
C ASP A 298 -6.50 -12.02 0.31
N THR A 299 -5.87 -10.84 0.19
CA THR A 299 -4.75 -10.62 -0.75
C THR A 299 -3.56 -11.54 -0.46
N ILE A 300 -3.27 -11.79 0.82
CA ILE A 300 -2.21 -12.72 1.22
C ILE A 300 -2.59 -14.17 0.86
N PHE A 301 -3.87 -14.53 0.98
CA PHE A 301 -4.35 -15.84 0.56
C PHE A 301 -4.18 -16.07 -0.94
N ASP A 302 -4.42 -15.04 -1.75
CA ASP A 302 -4.15 -15.08 -3.20
C ASP A 302 -2.66 -15.30 -3.49
N ILE A 303 -1.78 -14.65 -2.72
CA ILE A 303 -0.32 -14.76 -2.90
C ILE A 303 0.19 -16.14 -2.50
N LEU A 304 -0.20 -16.65 -1.33
CA LEU A 304 0.32 -17.90 -0.77
C LEU A 304 -0.38 -19.16 -1.32
N GLY A 305 -1.63 -19.02 -1.77
CA GLY A 305 -2.47 -20.12 -2.24
C GLY A 305 -2.56 -21.26 -1.21
N PRO A 306 -2.26 -22.52 -1.60
CA PRO A 306 -2.25 -23.67 -0.68
C PRO A 306 -1.34 -23.53 0.54
N LYS A 307 -0.30 -22.70 0.46
CA LYS A 307 0.61 -22.46 1.58
C LYS A 307 -0.05 -21.68 2.73
N SER A 308 -1.19 -21.02 2.49
CA SER A 308 -1.97 -20.36 3.55
C SER A 308 -2.43 -21.30 4.66
N VAL A 309 -2.40 -22.61 4.43
CA VAL A 309 -2.74 -23.65 5.40
C VAL A 309 -1.96 -23.54 6.72
N VAL A 310 -0.73 -23.00 6.68
CA VAL A 310 0.08 -22.76 7.89
C VAL A 310 -0.57 -21.76 8.85
N HIS A 311 -1.47 -20.91 8.35
CA HIS A 311 -2.20 -19.91 9.12
C HIS A 311 -3.62 -20.34 9.51
N LEU A 312 -4.15 -21.44 8.95
CA LEU A 312 -5.55 -21.84 9.05
C LEU A 312 -6.08 -21.82 10.49
N GLN A 313 -5.44 -22.55 11.39
CA GLN A 313 -5.85 -22.62 12.80
C GLN A 313 -5.83 -21.25 13.48
N ARG A 314 -4.81 -20.43 13.19
CA ARG A 314 -4.65 -19.10 13.80
C ARG A 314 -5.68 -18.11 13.25
N VAL A 315 -6.03 -18.20 11.97
CA VAL A 315 -7.10 -17.39 11.36
C VAL A 315 -8.44 -17.73 12.00
N ILE A 316 -8.79 -19.02 12.07
CA ILE A 316 -10.03 -19.50 12.69
C ILE A 316 -10.11 -19.02 14.14
N PHE A 317 -9.05 -19.19 14.92
CA PHE A 317 -9.00 -18.74 16.31
C PHE A 317 -9.23 -17.23 16.44
N ASN A 318 -8.48 -16.42 15.68
CA ASN A 318 -8.56 -14.96 15.79
C ASN A 318 -9.91 -14.41 15.34
N ILE A 319 -10.46 -14.93 14.24
CA ILE A 319 -11.81 -14.56 13.78
C ILE A 319 -12.85 -15.01 14.81
N GLY A 320 -12.78 -16.24 15.30
CA GLY A 320 -13.69 -16.78 16.31
C GLY A 320 -13.69 -15.96 17.59
N GLU A 321 -12.53 -15.79 18.21
CA GLU A 321 -12.35 -15.19 19.53
C GLU A 321 -12.53 -13.66 19.52
N HIS A 322 -11.97 -12.96 18.53
CA HIS A 322 -11.94 -11.49 18.53
C HIS A 322 -13.09 -10.85 17.75
N ILE A 323 -13.63 -11.53 16.73
CA ILE A 323 -14.69 -10.96 15.88
C ILE A 323 -16.03 -11.65 16.15
N ILE A 324 -16.14 -12.95 15.91
CA ILE A 324 -17.41 -13.70 16.00
C ILE A 324 -17.92 -13.72 17.44
N ARG A 325 -17.05 -13.80 18.46
CA ARG A 325 -17.47 -13.77 19.86
C ARG A 325 -18.16 -12.47 20.25
N ASN A 326 -17.83 -11.35 19.60
CA ASN A 326 -18.40 -10.03 19.90
C ASN A 326 -19.94 -10.07 19.83
N ALA A 327 -20.60 -9.72 20.94
CA ALA A 327 -22.06 -9.74 21.05
C ALA A 327 -22.75 -8.74 20.11
N PHE A 328 -22.03 -7.73 19.61
CA PHE A 328 -22.59 -6.63 18.83
C PHE A 328 -22.08 -6.61 17.36
N ILE A 329 -21.54 -7.72 16.87
CA ILE A 329 -20.99 -7.82 15.50
C ILE A 329 -22.05 -7.52 14.43
N THR A 330 -23.27 -8.00 14.65
CA THR A 330 -24.50 -7.85 13.87
C THR A 330 -24.99 -6.41 13.75
N LEU A 331 -24.57 -5.50 14.64
CA LEU A 331 -24.81 -4.06 14.46
C LEU A 331 -24.01 -3.49 13.28
N PHE A 332 -23.09 -4.25 12.71
CA PHE A 332 -22.27 -3.84 11.58
C PHE A 332 -22.10 -4.99 10.60
N MET A 333 -23.13 -5.20 9.79
CA MET A 333 -23.21 -6.26 8.78
C MET A 333 -22.06 -6.30 7.76
N PRO A 334 -21.41 -5.18 7.36
CA PRO A 334 -20.25 -5.26 6.48
C PRO A 334 -19.12 -6.14 7.03
N LEU A 335 -18.89 -6.13 8.36
CA LEU A 335 -17.90 -7.00 8.99
C LEU A 335 -18.33 -8.47 8.97
N VAL A 336 -19.62 -8.75 9.22
CA VAL A 336 -20.16 -10.13 9.12
C VAL A 336 -19.96 -10.69 7.71
N HIS A 337 -20.28 -9.90 6.68
CA HIS A 337 -20.11 -10.30 5.28
C HIS A 337 -18.64 -10.50 4.91
N GLN A 338 -17.76 -9.61 5.38
CA GLN A 338 -16.33 -9.74 5.13
C GLN A 338 -15.74 -10.97 5.83
N VAL A 339 -16.12 -11.26 7.08
CA VAL A 339 -15.68 -12.48 7.80
C VAL A 339 -16.06 -13.74 7.02
N LEU A 340 -17.31 -13.84 6.57
CA LEU A 340 -17.76 -14.99 5.77
C LEU A 340 -17.03 -15.08 4.44
N SER A 341 -16.77 -13.95 3.79
CA SER A 341 -15.98 -13.89 2.55
C SER A 341 -14.56 -14.40 2.77
N THR A 342 -13.87 -13.90 3.80
CA THR A 342 -12.49 -14.27 4.12
C THR A 342 -12.35 -15.73 4.55
N LEU A 343 -13.30 -16.26 5.34
CA LEU A 343 -13.33 -17.69 5.67
C LEU A 343 -13.60 -18.55 4.43
N THR A 344 -14.50 -18.13 3.55
CA THR A 344 -14.76 -18.83 2.27
C THR A 344 -13.50 -18.86 1.41
N HIS A 345 -12.79 -17.72 1.31
CA HIS A 345 -11.57 -17.62 0.54
C HIS A 345 -10.49 -18.55 1.12
N LEU A 346 -10.27 -18.51 2.44
CA LEU A 346 -9.34 -19.39 3.13
C LEU A 346 -9.62 -20.88 2.85
N VAL A 347 -10.89 -21.28 2.92
CA VAL A 347 -11.33 -22.66 2.60
C VAL A 347 -11.00 -23.01 1.16
N SER A 348 -11.22 -22.10 0.21
CA SER A 348 -11.00 -22.36 -1.21
C SER A 348 -9.53 -22.48 -1.62
N VAL A 349 -8.61 -21.84 -0.89
CA VAL A 349 -7.17 -21.89 -1.22
C VAL A 349 -6.42 -22.99 -0.48
N CYS A 350 -6.91 -23.44 0.68
CA CYS A 350 -6.22 -24.43 1.50
C CYS A 350 -6.44 -25.87 1.00
N PRO A 351 -5.50 -26.81 1.26
CA PRO A 351 -5.67 -28.22 0.97
C PRO A 351 -6.89 -28.83 1.66
N GLU A 352 -7.62 -29.66 0.92
CA GLU A 352 -8.86 -30.32 1.36
C GLU A 352 -8.69 -31.04 2.69
N GLU A 353 -7.62 -31.82 2.85
CA GLU A 353 -7.40 -32.66 4.03
C GLU A 353 -7.32 -31.82 5.31
N ARG A 354 -6.78 -30.60 5.20
CA ARG A 354 -6.64 -29.67 6.31
C ARG A 354 -7.95 -28.94 6.59
N ILE A 355 -8.75 -28.65 5.58
CA ILE A 355 -10.11 -28.13 5.77
C ILE A 355 -10.99 -29.15 6.48
N VAL A 356 -10.97 -30.42 6.05
CA VAL A 356 -11.72 -31.51 6.68
C VAL A 356 -11.33 -31.69 8.15
N ALA A 357 -10.05 -31.60 8.48
CA ALA A 357 -9.57 -31.70 9.86
C ALA A 357 -10.09 -30.57 10.78
N HIS A 358 -10.43 -29.41 10.22
CA HIS A 358 -10.97 -28.24 10.93
C HIS A 358 -12.46 -27.99 10.66
N LYS A 359 -13.17 -28.97 10.08
CA LYS A 359 -14.57 -28.79 9.62
C LYS A 359 -15.51 -28.32 10.73
N TYR A 360 -15.32 -28.75 11.98
CA TYR A 360 -16.17 -28.36 13.10
C TYR A 360 -15.88 -26.94 13.58
N ASP A 361 -14.62 -26.52 13.60
CA ASP A 361 -14.27 -25.14 13.98
C ASP A 361 -14.82 -24.14 12.95
N LEU A 362 -14.65 -24.47 11.66
CA LEU A 362 -15.18 -23.68 10.54
C LEU A 362 -16.71 -23.64 10.54
N LEU A 363 -17.37 -24.78 10.78
CA LEU A 363 -18.82 -24.83 10.89
C LEU A 363 -19.32 -24.03 12.10
N ALA A 364 -18.66 -24.12 13.25
CA ALA A 364 -19.03 -23.36 14.44
C ALA A 364 -19.05 -21.85 14.17
N CYS A 365 -18.09 -21.32 13.41
CA CYS A 365 -18.11 -19.93 12.97
C CYS A 365 -19.41 -19.57 12.23
N ALA A 366 -19.84 -20.40 11.28
CA ALA A 366 -21.07 -20.17 10.50
C ALA A 366 -22.33 -20.23 11.39
N LEU A 367 -22.42 -21.23 12.26
CA LEU A 367 -23.59 -21.45 13.12
C LEU A 367 -23.76 -20.29 14.12
N ILE A 368 -22.68 -19.89 14.79
CA ILE A 368 -22.72 -18.80 15.77
C ILE A 368 -23.12 -17.49 15.10
N LEU A 369 -22.54 -17.18 13.93
CA LEU A 369 -22.91 -15.97 13.18
C LEU A 369 -24.37 -16.00 12.71
N SER A 370 -24.82 -17.13 12.16
CA SER A 370 -26.20 -17.31 11.71
C SER A 370 -27.18 -17.11 12.85
N GLU A 371 -26.92 -17.71 14.02
CA GLU A 371 -27.80 -17.63 15.17
C GLU A 371 -27.88 -16.20 15.72
N LYS A 372 -26.75 -15.49 15.80
CA LYS A 372 -26.73 -14.06 16.16
C LYS A 372 -27.56 -13.22 15.21
N CYS A 373 -27.35 -13.39 13.89
CA CYS A 373 -28.10 -12.62 12.89
C CYS A 373 -29.61 -12.91 12.96
N ARG A 374 -29.98 -14.16 13.24
CA ARG A 374 -31.39 -14.56 13.38
C ARG A 374 -32.05 -13.94 14.61
N LEU A 375 -31.41 -14.06 15.78
CA LEU A 375 -31.93 -13.53 17.05
C LEU A 375 -32.12 -12.02 17.00
N GLU A 376 -31.28 -11.32 16.25
CA GLU A 376 -31.34 -9.86 16.09
C GLU A 376 -32.11 -9.38 14.86
N GLY A 377 -32.68 -10.30 14.06
CA GLY A 377 -33.47 -9.97 12.88
C GLY A 377 -32.68 -9.39 11.71
N THR A 378 -31.35 -9.59 11.67
CA THR A 378 -30.45 -9.14 10.61
C THR A 378 -30.10 -10.23 9.59
N LEU A 379 -30.68 -11.44 9.73
CA LEU A 379 -30.56 -12.53 8.75
C LEU A 379 -31.42 -12.25 7.50
N ASP A 380 -30.93 -11.37 6.65
CA ASP A 380 -31.52 -11.03 5.36
C ASP A 380 -31.03 -11.95 4.22
N GLY A 381 -31.65 -11.86 3.04
CA GLY A 381 -31.29 -12.69 1.89
C GLY A 381 -29.82 -12.57 1.47
N ARG A 382 -29.20 -11.41 1.68
CA ARG A 382 -27.77 -11.17 1.42
C ARG A 382 -26.90 -11.95 2.41
N THR A 383 -27.16 -11.84 3.70
CA THR A 383 -26.42 -12.55 4.75
C THR A 383 -26.58 -14.06 4.59
N SER A 384 -27.79 -14.53 4.30
CA SER A 384 -28.06 -15.94 3.98
C SER A 384 -27.31 -16.41 2.72
N ALA A 385 -27.07 -15.55 1.72
CA ALA A 385 -26.28 -15.90 0.55
C ALA A 385 -24.78 -16.08 0.90
N HIS A 386 -24.21 -15.20 1.72
CA HIS A 386 -22.83 -15.35 2.21
C HIS A 386 -22.64 -16.63 3.04
N LEU A 387 -23.56 -16.91 3.96
CA LEU A 387 -23.53 -18.14 4.78
C LEU A 387 -23.62 -19.39 3.91
N ARG A 388 -24.55 -19.43 2.93
CA ARG A 388 -24.67 -20.55 1.99
C ARG A 388 -23.41 -20.74 1.15
N LYS A 389 -22.82 -19.66 0.64
CA LYS A 389 -21.57 -19.73 -0.13
C LYS A 389 -20.44 -20.34 0.69
N PHE A 390 -20.31 -19.94 1.96
CA PHE A 390 -19.30 -20.49 2.86
C PHE A 390 -19.51 -21.99 3.12
N LEU A 391 -20.74 -22.40 3.42
CA LEU A 391 -21.07 -23.81 3.64
C LEU A 391 -20.87 -24.67 2.39
N GLN A 392 -21.23 -24.15 1.21
CA GLN A 392 -20.95 -24.81 -0.07
C GLN A 392 -19.45 -24.97 -0.30
N ALA A 393 -18.63 -23.98 0.04
CA ALA A 393 -17.18 -24.09 -0.07
C ALA A 393 -16.61 -25.19 0.85
N LEU A 394 -17.14 -25.32 2.09
CA LEU A 394 -16.76 -26.43 2.98
C LEU A 394 -17.12 -27.78 2.38
N GLN A 395 -18.34 -27.93 1.86
CA GLN A 395 -18.80 -29.17 1.24
C GLN A 395 -17.98 -29.55 0.00
N GLN A 396 -17.67 -28.57 -0.86
CA GLN A 396 -16.83 -28.77 -2.04
C GLN A 396 -15.41 -29.20 -1.68
N ASN A 397 -14.94 -28.86 -0.47
CA ASN A 397 -13.65 -29.29 0.08
C ASN A 397 -13.82 -30.45 1.09
N GLY A 398 -14.69 -31.41 0.76
CA GLY A 398 -14.73 -32.70 1.45
C GLY A 398 -15.35 -32.70 2.85
N CYS A 399 -15.89 -31.57 3.34
CA CYS A 399 -16.56 -31.53 4.64
C CYS A 399 -17.92 -32.22 4.55
N ILE A 400 -17.95 -33.49 4.94
CA ILE A 400 -19.18 -34.28 5.06
C ILE A 400 -19.58 -34.36 6.54
N TRP A 401 -20.85 -34.06 6.79
CA TRP A 401 -21.50 -34.26 8.09
C TRP A 401 -22.47 -35.43 8.01
N ASP A 402 -22.39 -36.34 8.97
CA ASP A 402 -23.25 -37.53 9.00
C ASP A 402 -24.71 -37.18 9.35
N THR A 403 -25.60 -38.17 9.23
CA THR A 403 -27.04 -37.98 9.46
C THR A 403 -27.37 -37.53 10.89
N GLU A 404 -26.60 -37.99 11.89
CA GLU A 404 -26.82 -37.64 13.29
C GLU A 404 -26.34 -36.20 13.56
N GLU A 405 -25.19 -35.83 13.00
CA GLU A 405 -24.65 -34.48 13.01
C GLU A 405 -25.60 -33.50 12.33
N ARG A 406 -26.12 -33.84 11.14
CA ARG A 406 -27.12 -33.03 10.43
C ARG A 406 -28.39 -32.85 11.26
N GLN A 407 -28.88 -33.89 11.93
CA GLN A 407 -30.06 -33.79 12.80
C GLN A 407 -29.81 -32.87 14.00
N LYS A 408 -28.63 -32.96 14.64
CA LYS A 408 -28.23 -32.04 15.72
C LYS A 408 -28.12 -30.60 15.20
N LEU A 409 -27.54 -30.39 14.03
CA LEU A 409 -27.38 -29.06 13.44
C LEU A 409 -28.73 -28.44 13.02
N THR A 410 -29.62 -29.24 12.42
CA THR A 410 -30.96 -28.78 11.98
C THR A 410 -31.85 -28.44 13.18
N SER A 411 -31.69 -29.14 14.31
CA SER A 411 -32.43 -28.85 15.54
C SER A 411 -31.89 -27.62 16.30
N MET A 412 -30.61 -27.27 16.14
CA MET A 412 -30.01 -26.06 16.72
C MET A 412 -30.22 -24.81 15.86
N VAL A 413 -30.40 -24.95 14.54
CA VAL A 413 -30.66 -23.84 13.60
C VAL A 413 -32.09 -23.94 13.08
N ALA A 414 -33.05 -23.51 13.90
CA ALA A 414 -34.46 -23.56 13.56
C ALA A 414 -34.78 -22.67 12.34
N HIS A 415 -34.93 -23.34 11.19
CA HIS A 415 -35.41 -22.83 9.90
C HIS A 415 -34.49 -21.85 9.15
N SER A 416 -33.69 -22.40 8.22
CA SER A 416 -33.34 -21.86 6.89
C SER A 416 -31.99 -22.36 6.35
N PHE A 417 -31.50 -23.49 6.85
CA PHE A 417 -30.37 -24.20 6.25
C PHE A 417 -30.84 -25.60 5.88
N GLU A 418 -31.20 -25.80 4.62
CA GLU A 418 -30.92 -27.11 4.03
C GLU A 418 -29.41 -27.25 4.05
N LEU A 419 -28.88 -27.82 5.13
CA LEU A 419 -27.57 -28.44 5.11
C LEU A 419 -27.68 -29.51 4.02
N PRO A 420 -26.98 -29.37 2.89
CA PRO A 420 -27.07 -30.35 1.81
C PRO A 420 -26.60 -31.73 2.27
#